data_AF-A0A2H3BID9-F1
#
_entry.id   AF-A0A2H3BID9-F1
#
_cell.length_a   1.000
_cell.length_b   1.000
_cell.length_c   1.000
_cell.angle_alpha   90.00
_cell.angle_beta   90.00
_cell.angle_gamma   90.00
#
_symmetry.space_group_name_H-M   'P 1'
#
loop_
_entity.id
_entity.type
_entity.pdbx_description
1 polymer ?
#
loop_
_entity_poly.entity_id
_entity_poly.type
_entity_poly.pdbx_seq_one_letter_code
_entity_poly.pdbx_strand_id
1 'polypeptide(L)'
;MFYRDEEGAVVGLLGDFDNASKASDEGDVIGSNLKQRTGTVPFMALDILTSAGIPIPHFYRHDLESFLYLLIWAGVHFDLNAGVCLDTSPTLAGWNAKYSYEFESAMGKKSLFWQRQVVAEGILETFQPAFEGIV
;
A
#
# COMPACT_ATOMS: atom_id res chain seq x y z
N MET A 1 -1.45 -14.85 2.32
CA MET A 1 -1.25 -16.24 2.78
C MET A 1 -0.04 -16.82 2.04
N PHE A 2 0.59 -17.88 2.51
CA PHE A 2 1.64 -18.56 1.75
C PHE A 2 1.59 -20.07 2.00
N TYR A 3 2.12 -20.83 1.06
CA TYR A 3 2.43 -22.24 1.22
C TYR A 3 3.84 -22.50 0.69
N ARG A 4 4.35 -23.73 0.88
CA ARG A 4 5.58 -24.19 0.24
C ARG A 4 5.24 -25.26 -0.79
N ASP A 5 5.79 -25.15 -1.99
CA ASP A 5 5.63 -26.17 -3.03
C ASP A 5 6.46 -27.44 -2.71
N GLU A 6 6.45 -28.41 -3.63
CA GLU A 6 7.15 -29.70 -3.46
C GLU A 6 8.67 -29.52 -3.34
N GLU A 7 9.21 -28.47 -3.96
CA GLU A 7 10.60 -28.06 -3.91
C GLU A 7 10.95 -27.21 -2.66
N GLY A 8 9.95 -26.86 -1.84
CA GLY A 8 10.10 -26.08 -0.63
C GLY A 8 10.14 -24.56 -0.84
N ALA A 9 9.94 -24.08 -2.07
CA ALA A 9 9.89 -22.66 -2.40
C ALA A 9 8.63 -22.01 -1.83
N VAL A 10 8.75 -20.77 -1.37
CA VAL A 10 7.63 -20.03 -0.78
C VAL A 10 6.75 -19.48 -1.90
N VAL A 11 5.47 -19.87 -1.92
CA VAL A 11 4.48 -19.36 -2.86
C VAL A 11 3.50 -18.45 -2.13
N GLY A 12 3.48 -17.18 -2.51
CA GLY A 12 2.52 -16.22 -2.03
C GLY A 12 1.13 -16.46 -2.63
N LEU A 13 0.11 -16.45 -1.78
CA LEU A 13 -1.29 -16.52 -2.19
C LEU A 13 -2.01 -15.26 -1.74
N LEU A 14 -2.52 -14.51 -2.71
CA LEU A 14 -3.39 -13.36 -2.49
C LEU A 14 -4.77 -13.86 -2.04
N GLY A 15 -5.29 -13.27 -0.98
CA GLY A 15 -6.60 -13.60 -0.42
C GLY A 15 -7.35 -12.34 -0.02
N ASP A 16 -8.49 -12.52 0.65
CA ASP A 16 -9.36 -11.41 1.10
C ASP A 16 -9.93 -10.58 -0.07
N PHE A 17 -10.76 -11.22 -0.90
CA PHE A 17 -11.40 -10.61 -2.06
C PHE A 17 -12.74 -9.93 -1.72
N ASP A 18 -13.08 -9.77 -0.43
CA ASP A 18 -14.37 -9.22 0.00
C ASP A 18 -14.58 -7.77 -0.43
N ASN A 19 -13.49 -7.01 -0.57
CA ASN A 19 -13.48 -5.64 -1.08
C ASN A 19 -13.07 -5.52 -2.57
N ALA A 20 -12.88 -6.64 -3.27
CA ALA A 20 -12.44 -6.62 -4.66
C ALA A 20 -13.54 -6.08 -5.60
N SER A 21 -13.13 -5.34 -6.63
CA SER A 21 -14.03 -4.92 -7.69
C SER A 21 -14.07 -5.96 -8.81
N LYS A 22 -15.25 -6.15 -9.41
CA LYS A 22 -15.39 -7.02 -10.58
C LYS A 22 -14.99 -6.24 -11.83
N ALA A 23 -14.30 -6.91 -12.75
CA ALA A 23 -14.06 -6.41 -14.10
C ALA A 23 -14.96 -7.15 -15.09
N SER A 24 -15.38 -6.48 -16.16
CA SER A 24 -16.00 -7.12 -17.32
C SER A 24 -14.95 -7.87 -18.15
N ASP A 25 -15.41 -8.63 -19.14
CA ASP A 25 -14.52 -9.36 -20.06
C ASP A 25 -13.64 -8.39 -20.88
N GLU A 26 -14.10 -7.15 -21.06
CA GLU A 26 -13.39 -6.05 -21.72
C GLU A 26 -12.42 -5.31 -20.78
N GLY A 27 -12.39 -5.67 -19.49
CA GLY A 27 -11.54 -5.05 -18.46
C GLY A 27 -12.13 -3.82 -17.80
N ASP A 28 -13.40 -3.49 -18.07
CA ASP A 28 -14.08 -2.36 -17.44
C ASP A 28 -14.50 -2.68 -16.02
N VAL A 29 -14.30 -1.74 -15.09
CA VAL A 29 -14.69 -1.94 -13.69
C VAL A 29 -16.21 -1.92 -13.57
N ILE A 30 -16.79 -3.06 -13.22
CA ILE A 30 -18.22 -3.22 -12.96
C ILE A 30 -18.48 -2.65 -11.57
N GLY A 31 -18.90 -1.37 -11.56
CA GLY A 31 -19.35 -0.56 -10.42
C GLY A 31 -19.14 -1.15 -9.02
N SER A 32 -18.19 -0.60 -8.27
CA SER A 32 -18.10 -0.84 -6.83
C SER A 32 -19.18 -0.04 -6.11
N ASN A 33 -20.22 -0.71 -5.61
CA ASN A 33 -21.25 -0.09 -4.77
C ASN A 33 -20.76 0.27 -3.35
N LEU A 34 -19.45 0.24 -3.11
CA LEU A 34 -18.85 0.56 -1.82
C LEU A 34 -18.90 2.07 -1.61
N LYS A 35 -19.97 2.51 -0.93
CA LYS A 35 -20.16 3.91 -0.50
C LYS A 35 -19.17 4.35 0.58
N GLN A 36 -18.51 3.40 1.23
CA GLN A 36 -17.55 3.65 2.29
C GLN A 36 -16.14 3.41 1.77
N ARG A 37 -15.23 4.30 2.16
CA ARG A 37 -13.78 4.12 1.98
C ARG A 37 -13.33 2.92 2.81
N THR A 38 -13.26 1.76 2.17
CA THR A 38 -12.74 0.51 2.75
C THR A 38 -11.29 0.32 2.36
N GLY A 39 -10.49 -0.25 3.25
CA GLY A 39 -9.07 -0.56 3.00
C GLY A 39 -8.13 -0.01 4.06
N THR A 40 -6.90 -0.53 4.06
CA THR A 40 -5.87 -0.16 5.03
C THR A 40 -5.17 1.13 4.57
N VAL A 41 -5.38 2.21 5.32
CA VAL A 41 -5.02 3.59 4.95
C VAL A 41 -3.57 3.78 4.45
N PRO A 42 -2.53 3.22 5.10
CA PRO A 42 -1.16 3.28 4.57
C PRO A 42 -1.01 2.83 3.12
N PHE A 43 -1.79 1.84 2.69
CA PHE A 43 -1.71 1.23 1.36
C PHE A 43 -2.74 1.77 0.39
N MET A 44 -3.66 2.61 0.83
CA MET A 44 -4.71 3.16 -0.03
C MET A 44 -4.13 4.12 -1.07
N ALA A 45 -4.49 3.96 -2.35
CA ALA A 45 -4.09 4.90 -3.41
C ALA A 45 -4.57 6.34 -3.13
N LEU A 46 -3.85 7.35 -3.61
CA LEU A 46 -4.15 8.77 -3.36
C LEU A 46 -5.57 9.17 -3.78
N ASP A 47 -6.02 8.72 -4.95
CA ASP A 47 -7.37 9.02 -5.45
C ASP A 47 -8.44 8.44 -4.52
N ILE A 48 -8.22 7.23 -4.01
CA ILE A 48 -9.14 6.58 -3.06
C ILE A 48 -9.08 7.29 -1.70
N LEU A 49 -7.90 7.74 -1.29
CA LEU A 49 -7.67 8.48 -0.05
C LEU A 49 -8.18 9.94 -0.09
N THR A 50 -8.63 10.45 -1.25
CA THR A 50 -9.25 11.79 -1.38
C THR A 50 -10.74 11.76 -1.72
N SER A 51 -11.27 10.62 -2.15
CA SER A 51 -12.71 10.44 -2.38
C SER A 51 -13.55 10.51 -1.07
N ALA A 52 -13.90 11.71 -0.62
CA ALA A 52 -14.61 12.03 0.63
C ALA A 52 -16.08 11.53 0.63
N GLY A 53 -16.27 10.21 0.60
CA GLY A 53 -17.58 9.57 0.50
C GLY A 53 -18.16 9.54 -0.92
N ILE A 54 -17.40 9.98 -1.92
CA ILE A 54 -17.74 9.78 -3.34
C ILE A 54 -17.21 8.39 -3.74
N PRO A 55 -18.07 7.45 -4.17
CA PRO A 55 -17.58 6.19 -4.71
C PRO A 55 -16.76 6.46 -5.96
N ILE A 56 -15.49 6.06 -5.95
CA ILE A 56 -14.66 6.02 -7.16
C ILE A 56 -14.48 4.56 -7.60
N PRO A 57 -14.48 4.28 -8.91
CA PRO A 57 -14.12 2.96 -9.40
C PRO A 57 -12.69 2.61 -8.98
N HIS A 58 -12.49 1.39 -8.48
CA HIS A 58 -11.17 0.84 -8.23
C HIS A 58 -10.60 0.29 -9.53
N PHE A 59 -9.53 0.90 -10.02
CA PHE A 59 -8.82 0.48 -11.24
C PHE A 59 -7.52 -0.25 -10.90
N TYR A 60 -6.99 -1.04 -11.84
CA TYR A 60 -5.70 -1.74 -11.65
C TYR A 60 -4.54 -0.82 -11.24
N ARG A 61 -4.54 0.44 -11.68
CA ARG A 61 -3.53 1.43 -11.26
C ARG A 61 -3.53 1.69 -9.74
N HIS A 62 -4.69 1.55 -9.09
CA HIS A 62 -4.81 1.70 -7.65
C HIS A 62 -4.17 0.51 -6.93
N ASP A 63 -4.35 -0.72 -7.43
CA ASP A 63 -3.69 -1.90 -6.89
C ASP A 63 -2.15 -1.82 -7.05
N LEU A 64 -1.67 -1.32 -8.19
CA LEU A 64 -0.23 -1.08 -8.40
C LEU A 64 0.33 -0.04 -7.42
N GLU A 65 -0.40 1.05 -7.19
CA GLU A 65 -0.02 2.07 -6.23
C GLU A 65 -0.01 1.51 -4.80
N SER A 66 -1.03 0.74 -4.42
CA SER A 66 -1.09 0.01 -3.15
C SER A 66 0.06 -0.97 -2.98
N PHE A 67 0.42 -1.70 -4.03
CA PHE A 67 1.54 -2.64 -4.02
C PHE A 67 2.87 -1.93 -3.80
N LEU A 68 3.10 -0.78 -4.44
CA LEU A 68 4.29 0.02 -4.18
C LEU A 68 4.34 0.50 -2.72
N TYR A 69 3.22 0.98 -2.17
CA TYR A 69 3.17 1.38 -0.76
C TYR A 69 3.43 0.22 0.20
N LEU A 70 2.98 -0.99 -0.15
CA LEU A 70 3.32 -2.20 0.60
C LEU A 70 4.81 -2.50 0.56
N LEU A 71 5.47 -2.38 -0.61
CA LEU A 71 6.91 -2.59 -0.75
C LEU A 71 7.72 -1.58 0.07
N ILE A 72 7.33 -0.31 0.04
CA ILE A 72 7.97 0.74 0.85
C ILE A 72 7.79 0.45 2.34
N TRP A 73 6.57 0.11 2.75
CA TRP A 73 6.30 -0.23 4.14
C TRP A 73 7.08 -1.47 4.59
N ALA A 74 7.17 -2.48 3.74
CA ALA A 74 7.95 -3.69 3.98
C ALA A 74 9.44 -3.38 4.11
N GLY A 75 9.97 -2.60 3.18
CA GLY A 75 11.36 -2.15 3.16
C GLY A 75 11.74 -1.44 4.46
N VAL A 76 10.88 -0.58 4.99
CA VAL A 76 11.17 0.18 6.21
C VAL A 76 10.99 -0.65 7.48
N HIS A 77 10.01 -1.56 7.54
CA HIS A 77 9.58 -2.17 8.80
C HIS A 77 9.92 -3.67 8.97
N PHE A 78 10.16 -4.43 7.91
CA PHE A 78 10.47 -5.86 8.06
C PHE A 78 11.97 -6.11 8.10
N ASP A 79 12.48 -6.41 9.29
CA ASP A 79 13.82 -6.98 9.42
C ASP A 79 13.74 -8.48 9.08
N LEU A 80 14.03 -8.80 7.83
CA LEU A 80 14.00 -10.18 7.32
C LEU A 80 15.09 -11.06 7.93
N ASN A 81 16.19 -10.47 8.42
CA ASN A 81 17.28 -11.22 9.05
C ASN A 81 16.89 -11.65 10.47
N ALA A 82 16.27 -10.75 11.24
CA ALA A 82 15.76 -11.04 12.57
C ALA A 82 14.37 -11.70 12.56
N GLY A 83 13.66 -11.65 11.42
CA GLY A 83 12.31 -12.21 11.29
C GLY A 83 11.25 -11.42 12.06
N VAL A 84 11.42 -10.11 12.20
CA VAL A 84 10.53 -9.24 12.99
C VAL A 84 9.95 -8.09 12.17
N CYS A 85 8.78 -7.62 12.57
CA CYS A 85 8.21 -6.35 12.12
C CYS A 85 8.51 -5.29 13.18
N LEU A 86 9.20 -4.23 12.78
CA LEU A 86 9.50 -3.08 13.63
C LEU A 86 8.25 -2.21 13.84
N ASP A 87 8.28 -1.40 14.90
CA ASP A 87 7.27 -0.37 15.14
C ASP A 87 7.22 0.64 13.99
N THR A 88 6.08 1.30 13.83
CA THR A 88 5.88 2.27 12.74
C THR A 88 6.94 3.38 12.80
N SER A 89 7.78 3.45 11.76
CA SER A 89 8.82 4.44 11.60
C SER A 89 8.22 5.86 11.60
N PRO A 90 8.84 6.83 12.29
CA PRO A 90 8.43 8.23 12.23
C PRO A 90 8.31 8.77 10.80
N THR A 91 9.13 8.27 9.87
CA THR A 91 9.14 8.67 8.46
C THR A 91 7.81 8.33 7.75
N LEU A 92 7.21 7.18 8.09
CA LEU A 92 5.96 6.71 7.48
C LEU A 92 4.74 6.83 8.40
N ALA A 93 4.93 7.23 9.67
CA ALA A 93 3.85 7.40 10.64
C ALA A 93 2.72 8.30 10.10
N GLY A 94 3.09 9.34 9.35
CA GLY A 94 2.15 10.26 8.75
C GLY A 94 1.27 9.67 7.65
N TRP A 95 1.59 8.49 7.10
CA TRP A 95 0.74 7.77 6.14
C TRP A 95 -0.35 6.94 6.85
N ASN A 96 -0.17 6.65 8.14
CA ASN A 96 -1.03 5.76 8.92
C ASN A 96 -2.14 6.51 9.66
N ALA A 97 -2.92 7.30 8.92
CA ALA A 97 -4.06 8.02 9.47
C ALA A 97 -5.07 7.04 10.11
N LYS A 98 -5.47 7.35 11.34
CA LYS A 98 -6.40 6.56 12.17
C LYS A 98 -7.81 7.09 12.08
N TYR A 99 -7.96 8.38 11.80
CA TYR A 99 -9.23 9.06 11.74
C TYR A 99 -9.43 9.75 10.40
N SER A 100 -10.69 9.92 10.00
CA SER A 100 -11.03 10.50 8.69
C SER A 100 -10.52 11.93 8.51
N TYR A 101 -10.45 12.72 9.58
CA TYR A 101 -9.92 14.08 9.54
C TYR A 101 -8.40 14.13 9.27
N GLU A 102 -7.69 13.01 9.39
CA GLU A 102 -6.24 12.91 9.13
C GLU A 102 -5.94 12.52 7.67
N PHE A 103 -6.96 12.11 6.89
CA PHE A 103 -6.78 11.59 5.54
C PHE A 103 -6.15 12.60 4.58
N GLU A 104 -6.55 13.87 4.65
CA GLU A 104 -5.93 14.95 3.86
C GLU A 104 -4.44 15.11 4.18
N SER A 105 -4.07 15.01 5.46
CA SER A 105 -2.67 15.08 5.89
C SER A 105 -1.89 13.85 5.41
N ALA A 106 -2.47 12.65 5.51
CA ALA A 106 -1.85 11.43 5.03
C ALA A 106 -1.65 11.45 3.52
N MET A 107 -2.66 11.87 2.76
CA MET A 107 -2.56 12.10 1.31
C MET A 107 -1.43 13.09 1.01
N GLY A 108 -1.39 14.24 1.66
CA GLY A 108 -0.34 15.24 1.43
C GLY A 108 1.06 14.66 1.59
N LYS A 109 1.29 13.88 2.65
CA LYS A 109 2.58 13.22 2.91
C LYS A 109 2.91 12.13 1.88
N LYS A 110 1.92 11.36 1.44
CA LYS A 110 2.08 10.36 0.36
C LYS A 110 2.34 11.01 -0.99
N SER A 111 1.70 12.14 -1.28
CA SER A 111 1.96 12.92 -2.50
C SER A 111 3.37 13.50 -2.54
N LEU A 112 3.94 13.89 -1.39
CA LEU A 112 5.32 14.36 -1.32
C LEU A 112 6.34 13.31 -1.76
N PHE A 113 6.09 12.02 -1.47
CA PHE A 113 6.95 10.93 -1.98
C PHE A 113 7.02 10.93 -3.51
N TRP A 114 5.89 11.13 -4.20
CA TRP A 114 5.85 11.18 -5.66
C TRP A 114 6.40 12.49 -6.25
N GLN A 115 6.23 13.61 -5.54
CA GLN A 115 6.53 14.94 -6.06
C GLN A 115 7.92 15.45 -5.73
N ARG A 116 8.56 14.91 -4.68
CA ARG A 116 9.83 15.41 -4.15
C ARG A 116 10.82 14.26 -4.07
N GLN A 117 11.80 14.26 -4.97
CA GLN A 117 12.89 13.29 -4.98
C GLN A 117 13.58 13.16 -3.61
N VAL A 118 13.89 14.27 -2.95
CA VAL A 118 14.50 14.28 -1.60
C VAL A 118 13.67 13.55 -0.54
N VAL A 119 12.33 13.54 -0.66
CA VAL A 119 11.46 12.81 0.27
C VAL A 119 11.47 11.32 -0.04
N ALA A 120 11.48 10.95 -1.33
CA ALA A 120 11.61 9.55 -1.74
C ALA A 120 12.95 8.98 -1.28
N GLU A 121 14.07 9.66 -1.58
CA GLU A 121 15.42 9.26 -1.17
C GLU A 121 15.50 9.10 0.35
N GLY A 122 15.02 10.08 1.12
CA GLY A 122 15.02 10.00 2.58
C GLY A 122 14.17 8.86 3.16
N ILE A 123 13.13 8.39 2.45
CA ILE A 123 12.39 7.18 2.83
C ILE A 123 13.21 5.93 2.50
N LEU A 124 13.80 5.87 1.30
CA LEU A 124 14.57 4.72 0.83
C LEU A 124 15.83 4.49 1.68
N GLU A 125 16.46 5.55 2.19
CA GLU A 125 17.57 5.49 3.15
C GLU A 125 17.21 4.80 4.48
N THR A 126 15.91 4.67 4.79
CA THR A 126 15.42 4.00 6.02
C THR A 126 15.08 2.52 5.80
N PHE A 127 15.35 1.98 4.61
CA PHE A 127 15.09 0.57 4.34
C PHE A 127 16.00 -0.33 5.17
N GLN A 128 15.45 -1.47 5.59
CA GLN A 128 16.18 -2.50 6.30
C GLN A 128 17.27 -3.09 5.40
N PRO A 129 18.43 -3.50 5.96
CA PRO A 129 19.57 -3.97 5.18
C PRO A 129 19.26 -5.09 4.19
N ALA A 130 18.26 -5.93 4.48
CA ALA A 130 17.82 -7.01 3.59
C ALA A 130 17.28 -6.53 2.23
N PHE A 131 17.01 -5.23 2.07
CA PHE A 131 16.54 -4.62 0.83
C PHE A 131 17.64 -3.81 0.11
N GLU A 132 18.88 -3.80 0.61
CA GLU A 132 20.01 -3.16 -0.07
C GLU A 132 20.24 -3.76 -1.47
N GLY A 133 20.36 -2.91 -2.50
CA GLY A 133 20.60 -3.30 -3.89
C GLY A 133 19.35 -3.60 -4.72
N ILE A 134 18.15 -3.53 -4.13
CA ILE A 134 16.87 -3.57 -4.87
C ILE A 134 16.44 -2.17 -5.35
N VAL A 135 16.98 -1.12 -4.71
CA VAL A 135 16.64 0.30 -4.92
C VAL A 135 17.82 1.04 -5.54
#